data_AF-A0A5K1G517-F1
#
_entry.id   AF-A0A5K1G517-F1
#
_cell.length_a   1.000
_cell.length_b   1.000
_cell.length_c   1.000
_cell.angle_alpha   90.00
_cell.angle_beta   90.00
_cell.angle_gamma   90.00
#
_symmetry.space_group_name_H-M   'P 1'
#
loop_
_entity.id
_entity.type
_entity.pdbx_description
1 polymer ?
#
loop_
_entity_poly.entity_id
_entity_poly.type
_entity_poly.pdbx_seq_one_letter_code
_entity_poly.pdbx_strand_id
1 'polypeptide(L)'
;MATTGWSPQPLVFLLYFSSFTLIVVLSQREVPSDLASLSNMTDQFALMYFKSFVNKDPYNVLSNWNSNISFCQRNGVSCSRSSQR
;
A
#
# COMPACT_ATOMS: atom_id res chain seq x y z
N MET A 1 -8.86 -53.79 23.56
CA MET A 1 -9.83 -52.83 24.11
C MET A 1 -9.37 -51.45 23.67
N ALA A 2 -9.87 -50.96 22.54
CA ALA A 2 -9.44 -49.68 21.94
C ALA A 2 -10.62 -48.71 22.02
N THR A 3 -10.57 -47.76 22.95
CA THR A 3 -11.47 -46.60 22.94
C THR A 3 -10.74 -45.47 22.22
N THR A 4 -10.99 -45.35 20.92
CA THR A 4 -10.66 -44.15 20.17
C THR A 4 -11.34 -42.97 20.85
N GLY A 5 -10.57 -41.99 21.32
CA GLY A 5 -11.10 -40.75 21.91
C GLY A 5 -11.80 -39.93 20.84
N TRP A 6 -13.13 -39.89 20.90
CA TRP A 6 -13.94 -39.07 20.01
C TRP A 6 -13.88 -37.63 20.53
N SER A 7 -13.12 -36.79 19.83
CA SER A 7 -13.06 -35.35 20.09
C SER A 7 -14.42 -34.71 19.79
N PRO A 8 -14.99 -33.92 20.71
CA PRO A 8 -16.30 -33.34 20.52
C PRO A 8 -16.22 -32.11 19.61
N GLN A 9 -17.15 -32.08 18.65
CA GLN A 9 -17.66 -30.90 17.95
C GLN A 9 -16.83 -30.41 16.75
N PRO A 10 -17.11 -30.95 15.53
CA PRO A 10 -16.71 -30.33 14.26
C PRO A 10 -17.07 -28.84 14.18
N LEU A 11 -18.09 -28.40 14.92
CA LEU A 11 -18.42 -26.98 15.11
C LEU A 11 -17.24 -26.14 15.62
N VAL A 12 -16.46 -26.62 16.58
CA VAL A 12 -15.30 -25.88 17.10
C VAL A 12 -14.23 -25.72 16.02
N PHE A 13 -13.99 -26.78 15.24
CA PHE A 13 -13.06 -26.75 14.12
C PHE A 13 -13.53 -25.78 13.03
N LEU A 14 -14.83 -25.77 12.71
CA LEU A 14 -15.43 -24.84 11.75
C LEU A 14 -15.36 -23.39 12.23
N LEU A 15 -15.62 -23.13 13.51
CA LEU A 15 -15.52 -21.80 14.11
C LEU A 15 -14.07 -21.30 14.08
N TYR A 16 -13.10 -22.17 14.36
CA TYR A 16 -11.68 -21.84 14.27
C TYR A 16 -11.23 -21.54 12.84
N PHE A 17 -11.65 -22.37 11.88
CA PHE A 17 -11.32 -22.14 10.48
C PHE A 17 -11.95 -20.84 9.96
N SER A 18 -13.20 -20.56 10.33
CA SER A 18 -13.92 -19.32 9.98
C SER A 18 -13.27 -18.08 10.59
N SER A 19 -12.87 -18.14 11.87
CA SER A 19 -12.19 -17.01 12.51
C SER A 19 -10.82 -16.76 11.88
N PHE A 20 -10.07 -17.82 11.55
CA PHE A 20 -8.79 -17.71 10.88
C PHE A 20 -8.91 -17.07 9.49
N THR A 21 -9.86 -17.52 8.66
CA THR A 21 -10.10 -16.92 7.34
C THR A 21 -10.54 -15.47 7.46
N LEU A 22 -11.40 -15.14 8.43
CA LEU A 22 -11.82 -13.76 8.71
C LEU A 22 -10.63 -12.87 9.07
N ILE A 23 -9.74 -13.32 9.97
CA ILE A 23 -8.54 -12.58 10.36
C ILE A 23 -7.62 -12.35 9.15
N VAL A 24 -7.42 -13.37 8.32
CA VAL A 24 -6.59 -13.25 7.10
C VAL A 24 -7.19 -12.23 6.13
N VAL A 25 -8.51 -12.26 5.91
CA VAL A 25 -9.21 -11.29 5.04
C VAL A 25 -9.12 -9.87 5.59
N LEU A 26 -9.33 -9.67 6.89
CA LEU A 26 -9.25 -8.34 7.52
C LEU A 26 -7.82 -7.78 7.55
N SER A 27 -6.81 -8.65 7.56
CA SER A 27 -5.40 -8.26 7.51
C SER A 27 -4.94 -7.84 6.10
N GLN A 28 -5.71 -8.19 5.06
CA GLN A 28 -5.44 -7.74 3.70
C GLN A 28 -5.87 -6.27 3.59
N ARG A 29 -4.90 -5.36 3.61
CA ARG A 29 -5.14 -3.95 3.29
C ARG A 29 -5.23 -3.81 1.77
N GLU A 30 -6.42 -4.03 1.22
CA GLU A 30 -6.71 -3.71 -0.18
C GLU A 30 -7.04 -2.21 -0.27
N VAL A 31 -6.14 -1.43 -0.85
CA VAL A 31 -6.45 -0.05 -1.23
C VAL A 31 -7.17 -0.12 -2.57
N PRO A 32 -8.35 0.50 -2.73
CA PRO A 32 -9.01 0.56 -4.03
C PRO A 32 -8.12 1.28 -5.03
N SER A 33 -7.96 0.72 -6.23
CA SER A 33 -7.09 1.29 -7.27
C SER A 33 -7.48 2.71 -7.68
N ASP A 34 -8.76 3.07 -7.55
CA ASP A 34 -9.24 4.45 -7.75
C ASP A 34 -8.63 5.41 -6.70
N LEU A 35 -8.57 4.99 -5.44
CA LEU A 35 -7.98 5.76 -4.34
C LEU A 35 -6.46 5.89 -4.48
N ALA A 36 -5.79 4.83 -4.94
CA ALA A 36 -4.36 4.86 -5.24
C ALA A 36 -4.03 5.79 -6.43
N SER A 37 -4.86 5.78 -7.47
CA SER A 37 -4.71 6.66 -8.63
C SER A 37 -4.91 8.14 -8.25
N LEU A 38 -5.92 8.43 -7.41
CA LEU A 38 -6.19 9.78 -6.92
C LEU A 38 -5.09 10.30 -5.99
N SER A 39 -4.55 9.44 -5.12
CA SER A 39 -3.38 9.75 -4.29
C SER A 39 -2.19 10.12 -5.18
N ASN A 40 -1.89 9.31 -6.19
CA ASN A 40 -0.77 9.55 -7.10
C ASN A 40 -0.92 10.89 -7.86
N MET A 41 -2.13 11.23 -8.31
CA MET A 41 -2.38 12.55 -8.91
C MET A 41 -2.12 13.69 -7.91
N THR A 42 -2.64 13.56 -6.68
CA THR A 42 -2.48 14.55 -5.63
C THR A 42 -1.00 14.75 -5.25
N ASP A 43 -0.27 13.64 -5.11
CA ASP A 43 1.17 13.63 -4.79
C ASP A 43 1.99 14.27 -5.92
N GLN A 44 1.65 13.99 -7.19
CA GLN A 44 2.29 14.63 -8.33
C GLN A 44 2.10 16.14 -8.34
N PHE A 45 0.87 16.63 -8.09
CA PHE A 45 0.60 18.07 -8.01
C PHE A 45 1.34 18.72 -6.84
N ALA A 46 1.35 18.08 -5.66
CA ALA A 46 2.06 18.59 -4.49
C ALA A 46 3.57 18.74 -4.75
N LEU A 47 4.21 17.79 -5.42
CA LEU A 47 5.63 17.89 -5.76
C LEU A 47 5.92 18.98 -6.80
N MET A 48 5.07 19.16 -7.81
CA MET A 48 5.25 20.24 -8.78
C MET A 48 5.08 21.61 -8.13
N TYR A 49 4.10 21.73 -7.23
CA TYR A 49 3.92 22.93 -6.44
C TYR A 49 5.14 23.19 -5.58
N PHE A 50 5.65 22.20 -4.84
CA PHE A 50 6.87 22.31 -4.05
C PHE A 50 8.06 22.81 -4.91
N LYS A 51 8.27 22.21 -6.09
CA LYS A 51 9.33 22.65 -7.01
C LYS A 51 9.17 24.13 -7.40
N SER A 52 7.95 24.58 -7.67
CA SER A 52 7.71 25.99 -8.06
C SER A 52 8.03 27.00 -6.95
N PHE A 53 8.02 26.57 -5.68
CA PHE A 53 8.38 27.41 -4.54
C PHE A 53 9.89 27.43 -4.26
N VAL A 54 10.65 26.52 -4.86
CA VAL A 54 12.10 26.50 -4.70
C VAL A 54 12.74 27.41 -5.74
N ASN A 55 12.91 28.68 -5.39
CA ASN A 55 13.46 29.70 -6.29
C ASN A 55 14.98 29.55 -6.54
N LYS A 56 15.69 28.86 -5.65
CA LYS A 56 17.14 28.61 -5.77
C LYS A 56 17.42 27.13 -5.52
N ASP A 57 17.82 26.43 -6.57
CA ASP A 57 18.30 25.05 -6.53
C ASP A 57 19.77 25.00 -6.97
N PRO A 58 20.72 25.40 -6.10
CA PRO A 58 22.13 25.54 -6.47
C PRO A 58 22.80 24.22 -6.89
N TYR A 59 22.21 23.08 -6.53
CA TYR A 59 22.71 21.75 -6.84
C TYR A 59 21.87 21.03 -7.90
N ASN A 60 20.88 21.72 -8.49
CA ASN A 60 19.96 21.14 -9.49
C ASN A 60 19.32 19.81 -9.04
N VAL A 61 19.04 19.64 -7.76
CA VAL A 61 18.48 18.38 -7.21
C VAL A 61 17.10 18.12 -7.79
N LEU A 62 16.33 19.18 -8.06
CA LEU A 62 14.98 19.14 -8.60
C LEU A 62 14.95 19.19 -10.15
N SER A 63 16.11 19.09 -10.82
CA SER A 63 16.19 19.07 -12.29
C SER A 63 15.39 17.92 -12.90
N ASN A 64 15.46 16.74 -12.29
CA ASN A 64 14.77 15.52 -12.72
C ASN A 64 13.25 15.51 -12.39
N TRP A 65 12.75 16.56 -11.72
CA TRP A 65 11.33 16.69 -11.41
C TRP A 65 10.58 17.25 -12.63
N ASN A 66 10.37 16.39 -13.62
CA ASN A 66 9.68 16.71 -14.87
C ASN A 66 8.39 15.88 -15.00
N SER A 67 7.42 16.38 -15.77
CA SER A 67 6.15 15.68 -16.06
C SER A 67 6.36 14.39 -16.85
N ASN A 68 7.40 14.35 -17.70
CA ASN A 68 7.73 13.16 -18.50
C ASN A 68 8.39 12.03 -17.68
N ILE A 69 8.76 12.29 -16.42
CA ILE A 69 9.52 11.35 -15.60
C ILE A 69 8.60 10.85 -14.50
N SER A 70 8.56 9.52 -14.34
CA SER A 70 7.72 8.89 -13.33
C SER A 70 8.04 9.47 -11.95
N PHE A 71 6.99 9.77 -11.20
CA PHE A 71 7.08 10.40 -9.87
C PHE A 71 8.11 9.71 -8.97
N CYS A 72 8.07 8.37 -8.93
CA CYS A 72 8.95 7.52 -8.12
C CYS A 72 10.43 7.57 -8.49
N GLN A 73 10.75 8.09 -9.67
CA GLN A 73 12.11 8.16 -10.18
C GLN A 73 12.73 9.56 -9.99
N ARG A 74 11.97 10.49 -9.42
CA ARG A 74 12.45 11.82 -9.06
C ARG A 74 13.39 11.74 -7.86
N ASN A 75 14.43 12.57 -7.86
CA ASN A 75 15.37 12.65 -6.75
C ASN A 75 14.65 12.96 -5.44
N GLY A 76 14.95 12.18 -4.39
CA GLY A 76 14.38 12.35 -3.06
C GLY A 76 12.97 11.78 -2.86
N VAL A 77 12.35 11.22 -3.91
CA VAL A 77 11.05 10.57 -3.82
C VAL A 77 11.23 9.06 -3.61
N SER A 78 10.62 8.52 -2.56
CA SER A 78 10.59 7.08 -2.30
C SER A 78 9.16 6.58 -2.45
N CYS A 79 8.95 5.68 -3.41
CA CYS A 79 7.66 5.00 -3.57
C CYS A 79 7.67 3.64 -2.89
N SER A 80 6.67 3.39 -2.07
CA SER A 80 6.38 2.05 -1.56
C SER A 80 5.40 1.34 -2.49
N ARG A 81 5.63 0.05 -2.75
CA ARG A 81 4.69 -0.77 -3.56
C ARG A 81 3.31 -0.92 -2.89
N SER A 82 3.23 -0.67 -1.59
CA SER A 82 1.98 -0.68 -0.81
C SER A 82 1.10 0.56 -1.02
N SER A 83 1.63 1.63 -1.63
CA SER A 83 0.86 2.82 -1.99
C SER A 83 0.49 2.87 -3.48
N GLN A 84 0.91 1.88 -4.26
CA GLN A 84 0.86 1.89 -5.72
C GLN A 84 -0.08 0.83 -6.33
N ARG A 85 -0.89 0.15 -5.51
CA ARG A 85 -1.96 -0.75 -5.96
C ARG A 85 -3.32 -0.22 -5.57
#